data_AF-A0A6J7JNK8-F1
#
_entry.id   AF-A0A6J7JNK8-F1
#
_cell.length_a   1.000
_cell.length_b   1.000
_cell.length_c   1.000
_cell.angle_alpha   90.00
_cell.angle_beta   90.00
_cell.angle_gamma   90.00
#
_symmetry.space_group_name_H-M   'P 1'
#
loop_
_entity.id
_entity.type
_entity.pdbx_description
1 polymer ?
#
loop_
_entity_poly.entity_id
_entity_poly.type
_entity_poly.pdbx_seq_one_letter_code
_entity_poly.pdbx_strand_id
1 'polypeptide(L)'
;MISQLPTTASVEFDGALITLGGPKTNILKVEDPKGIQIDLGDSMVSGGKLMVSLKSVSTPGRYHVSYRIVSEDGHPVEGAYDFSLSPSAATPVASEVSSVNPSRDSNSVEHKSKELNSATLFSLSALIVASVIIWLAATRRRKNLS
;
A
#
# COMPACT_ATOMS: atom_id res chain seq x y z
N MET A 1 15.58 -5.49 6.09
CA MET A 1 15.95 -5.08 7.47
C MET A 1 16.85 -3.86 7.39
N ILE A 2 16.73 -2.91 8.32
CA ILE A 2 17.55 -1.70 8.40
C ILE A 2 18.19 -1.57 9.79
N SER A 3 19.33 -0.90 9.89
CA SER A 3 20.09 -0.74 11.14
C SER A 3 19.81 0.57 11.87
N GLN A 4 19.29 1.57 11.19
CA GLN A 4 18.94 2.88 11.75
C GLN A 4 17.65 3.36 11.10
N LEU A 5 16.77 3.98 11.89
CA LEU A 5 15.52 4.54 11.38
C LEU A 5 15.83 5.82 10.59
N PRO A 6 15.38 5.95 9.33
CA PRO A 6 15.53 7.19 8.59
C PRO A 6 14.64 8.30 9.19
N THR A 7 14.96 9.55 8.90
CA THR A 7 14.13 10.69 9.28
C THR A 7 12.88 10.84 8.43
N THR A 8 12.78 10.08 7.32
CA THR A 8 11.74 10.23 6.31
C THR A 8 11.36 8.86 5.76
N ALA A 9 10.06 8.61 5.62
CA ALA A 9 9.52 7.49 4.86
C ALA A 9 8.92 7.99 3.54
N SER A 10 8.99 7.16 2.49
CA SER A 10 8.39 7.49 1.21
C SER A 10 7.89 6.27 0.45
N VAL A 11 6.95 6.50 -0.45
CA VAL A 11 6.49 5.54 -1.46
C VAL A 11 6.48 6.26 -2.81
N GLU A 12 6.98 5.59 -3.85
CA GLU A 12 7.01 6.10 -5.22
C GLU A 12 6.00 5.32 -6.06
N PHE A 13 5.27 6.03 -6.92
CA PHE A 13 4.30 5.50 -7.84
C PHE A 13 4.67 5.90 -9.27
N ASP A 14 4.29 5.08 -10.26
CA ASP A 14 4.64 5.31 -11.66
C ASP A 14 3.96 6.54 -12.27
N GLY A 15 2.81 6.96 -11.70
CA GLY A 15 2.01 8.10 -12.14
C GLY A 15 1.96 9.22 -11.11
N ALA A 16 1.57 10.42 -11.55
CA ALA A 16 1.41 11.56 -10.66
C ALA A 16 0.24 11.37 -9.67
N LEU A 17 0.35 12.00 -8.50
CA LEU A 17 -0.71 11.98 -7.49
C LEU A 17 -1.51 13.28 -7.52
N ILE A 18 -2.84 13.17 -7.38
CA ILE A 18 -3.72 14.33 -7.27
C ILE A 18 -3.54 14.97 -5.90
N THR A 19 -3.39 16.29 -5.86
CA THR A 19 -3.45 17.09 -4.63
C THR A 19 -4.69 17.96 -4.66
N LEU A 20 -5.59 17.77 -3.70
CA LEU A 20 -6.72 18.66 -3.48
C LEU A 20 -6.38 19.53 -2.27
N GLY A 21 -6.58 20.84 -2.35
CA GLY A 21 -6.31 21.80 -1.27
C GLY A 21 -7.20 21.67 -0.02
N GLY A 22 -7.79 20.48 0.20
CA GLY A 22 -8.62 20.11 1.35
C GLY A 22 -8.01 18.93 2.13
N PRO A 23 -8.65 18.50 3.23
CA PRO A 23 -8.01 17.57 4.17
C PRO A 23 -7.63 16.22 3.53
N LYS A 24 -6.34 15.86 3.68
CA LYS A 24 -5.74 14.52 3.61
C LYS A 24 -6.21 13.63 2.45
N THR A 25 -6.03 14.09 1.21
CA THR A 25 -6.29 13.26 0.00
C THR A 25 -5.34 12.06 -0.07
N ASN A 26 -4.05 12.32 0.13
CA ASN A 26 -2.99 11.31 0.17
C ASN A 26 -2.46 11.19 1.59
N ILE A 27 -2.31 9.97 2.09
CA ILE A 27 -1.94 9.67 3.48
C ILE A 27 -0.87 8.60 3.47
N LEU A 28 0.22 8.84 4.19
CA LEU A 28 1.26 7.89 4.53
C LEU A 28 1.35 7.81 6.05
N LYS A 29 1.08 6.64 6.62
CA LYS A 29 1.09 6.39 8.05
C LYS A 29 2.19 5.38 8.38
N VAL A 30 2.94 5.66 9.44
CA VAL A 30 4.02 4.78 9.91
C VAL A 30 3.82 4.48 11.39
N GLU A 31 3.76 3.20 11.72
CA GLU A 31 3.60 2.69 13.09
C GLU A 31 4.83 1.91 13.53
N ASP A 32 5.20 2.07 14.80
CA ASP A 32 6.29 1.34 15.43
C ASP A 32 5.88 -0.09 15.83
N PRO A 33 6.81 -0.92 16.36
CA PRO A 33 6.50 -2.28 16.80
C PRO A 33 5.46 -2.39 17.92
N LYS A 34 5.11 -1.28 18.57
CA LYS A 34 4.09 -1.18 19.62
C LYS A 34 2.74 -0.69 19.07
N GLY A 35 2.64 -0.45 17.76
CA GLY A 35 1.45 0.11 17.11
C GLY A 35 1.30 1.61 17.32
N ILE A 36 2.36 2.32 17.73
CA ILE A 36 2.32 3.77 17.94
C ILE A 36 2.68 4.48 16.64
N GLN A 37 1.85 5.45 16.25
CA GLN A 37 2.10 6.29 15.08
C GLN A 37 3.31 7.22 15.30
N ILE A 38 4.28 7.10 14.40
CA ILE A 38 5.55 7.84 14.45
C ILE A 38 5.76 8.80 13.28
N ASP A 39 4.85 8.85 12.31
CA ASP A 39 4.87 9.90 11.30
C ASP A 39 4.52 11.28 11.90
N LEU A 40 5.00 12.33 11.23
CA LEU A 40 4.94 13.72 11.66
C LEU A 40 4.26 14.57 10.59
N GLY A 41 3.24 15.30 11.00
CA GLY A 41 2.53 16.25 10.15
C GLY A 41 1.67 15.59 9.07
N ASP A 42 1.41 16.32 8.00
CA ASP A 42 0.71 15.81 6.82
C ASP A 42 1.70 15.23 5.80
N SER A 43 1.22 14.28 5.00
CA SER A 43 2.03 13.70 3.94
C SER A 43 2.28 14.71 2.82
N MET A 44 3.51 14.73 2.32
CA MET A 44 3.94 15.61 1.24
C MET A 44 3.92 14.84 -0.08
N VAL A 45 3.42 15.49 -1.14
CA VAL A 45 3.36 14.93 -2.49
C VAL A 45 4.30 15.70 -3.40
N SER A 46 5.08 14.97 -4.19
CA SER A 46 5.95 15.52 -5.24
C SER A 46 5.90 14.62 -6.47
N GLY A 47 5.10 14.96 -7.47
CA GLY A 47 4.88 14.11 -8.64
C GLY A 47 4.21 12.79 -8.23
N GLY A 48 4.87 11.67 -8.52
CA GLY A 48 4.47 10.32 -8.10
C GLY A 48 4.96 9.92 -6.71
N LYS A 49 5.60 10.81 -5.95
CA LYS A 49 6.18 10.49 -4.64
C LYS A 49 5.32 10.97 -3.49
N LEU A 50 5.03 10.08 -2.55
CA LEU A 50 4.41 10.40 -1.26
C LEU A 50 5.43 10.25 -0.13
N MET A 51 5.53 11.25 0.74
CA MET A 51 6.55 11.30 1.80
C MET A 51 5.98 11.75 3.14
N VAL A 52 6.60 11.32 4.24
CA VAL A 52 6.33 11.86 5.57
C VAL A 52 7.59 11.84 6.43
N SER A 53 7.72 12.82 7.32
CA SER A 53 8.79 12.86 8.32
C SER A 53 8.48 11.90 9.46
N LEU A 54 9.52 11.32 10.07
CA LEU A 54 9.40 10.36 11.16
C LEU A 54 9.97 10.92 12.47
N LYS A 55 9.34 10.57 13.59
CA LYS A 55 9.91 10.76 14.93
C LYS A 55 11.17 9.92 15.05
N SER A 56 12.20 10.50 15.67
CA SER A 56 13.41 9.77 16.03
C SER A 56 13.09 8.76 17.14
N VAL A 57 12.79 7.53 16.74
CA VAL A 57 12.61 6.38 17.64
C VAL A 57 13.56 5.27 17.24
N SER A 58 13.94 4.42 18.19
CA SER A 58 14.89 3.33 18.00
C SER A 58 14.38 1.98 18.50
N THR A 59 13.06 1.84 18.67
CA THR A 59 12.42 0.59 19.11
C THR A 59 12.75 -0.52 18.12
N PRO A 60 13.54 -1.55 18.50
CA PRO A 60 13.82 -2.66 17.60
C PRO A 60 12.54 -3.42 17.27
N GLY A 61 12.42 -3.93 16.04
CA GLY A 61 11.30 -4.76 15.63
C GLY A 61 10.68 -4.37 14.29
N ARG A 62 9.48 -4.88 14.03
CA ARG A 62 8.72 -4.65 12.80
C ARG A 62 7.96 -3.34 12.86
N TYR A 63 8.14 -2.52 11.84
CA TYR A 63 7.41 -1.28 11.59
C TYR A 63 6.43 -1.51 10.47
N HIS A 64 5.25 -0.92 10.61
CA HIS A 64 4.17 -1.02 9.63
C HIS A 64 3.99 0.31 8.92
N VAL A 65 4.05 0.29 7.59
CA VAL A 65 3.79 1.47 6.75
C VAL A 65 2.53 1.20 5.96
N SER A 66 1.54 2.08 6.07
CA SER A 66 0.31 2.02 5.28
C SER A 66 0.11 3.33 4.53
N TYR A 67 -0.50 3.24 3.35
CA TYR A 67 -0.76 4.39 2.52
C TYR A 67 -2.09 4.32 1.82
N ARG A 68 -2.60 5.50 1.50
CA ARG A 68 -3.74 5.73 0.61
C ARG A 68 -3.41 6.92 -0.28
N ILE A 69 -3.51 6.76 -1.59
CA ILE A 69 -3.30 7.81 -2.57
C ILE A 69 -4.47 7.92 -3.52
N VAL A 70 -4.51 9.01 -4.28
CA VAL A 70 -5.36 9.16 -5.47
C VAL A 70 -4.45 9.50 -6.64
N SER A 71 -4.36 8.59 -7.62
CA SER A 71 -3.60 8.81 -8.85
C SER A 71 -4.26 9.86 -9.74
N GLU A 72 -3.53 10.35 -10.75
CA GLU A 72 -3.99 11.35 -11.72
C GLU A 72 -5.27 10.97 -12.48
N ASP A 73 -5.59 9.68 -12.57
CA ASP A 73 -6.84 9.15 -13.14
C ASP A 73 -8.03 9.18 -12.16
N GLY A 74 -7.79 9.60 -10.91
CA GLY A 74 -8.79 9.69 -9.86
C GLY A 74 -9.08 8.40 -9.11
N HIS A 75 -8.39 7.29 -9.42
CA HIS A 75 -8.58 6.05 -8.68
C HIS A 75 -7.84 6.08 -7.34
N PRO A 76 -8.52 5.73 -6.23
CA PRO A 76 -7.83 5.54 -4.96
C PRO A 76 -7.01 4.24 -4.99
N VAL A 77 -5.77 4.31 -4.50
CA VAL A 77 -4.90 3.14 -4.30
C VAL A 77 -4.51 3.07 -2.84
N GLU A 78 -4.65 1.89 -2.25
CA GLU A 78 -4.29 1.62 -0.87
C GLU A 78 -3.29 0.47 -0.82
N GLY A 79 -2.39 0.52 0.15
CA GLY A 79 -1.43 -0.54 0.34
C GLY A 79 -0.67 -0.40 1.63
N ALA A 80 0.15 -1.41 1.92
CA ALA A 80 1.00 -1.42 3.09
C ALA A 80 2.26 -2.26 2.83
N TYR A 81 3.30 -1.97 3.58
CA TYR A 81 4.50 -2.79 3.64
C TYR A 81 5.10 -2.73 5.03
N ASP A 82 5.85 -3.77 5.37
CA ASP A 82 6.56 -3.86 6.64
C ASP A 82 8.07 -3.76 6.41
N PHE A 83 8.77 -3.10 7.32
CA PHE A 83 10.21 -3.21 7.44
C PHE A 83 10.60 -3.54 8.88
N SER A 84 11.83 -3.97 9.09
CA SER A 84 12.32 -4.34 10.42
C SER A 84 13.57 -3.53 10.75
N LEU A 85 13.56 -2.91 11.93
CA LEU A 85 14.71 -2.21 12.52
C LEU A 85 15.44 -3.18 13.45
N SER A 86 16.69 -3.47 13.12
CA SER A 86 17.61 -4.25 13.95
C SER A 86 18.85 -3.40 14.17
N PRO A 87 18.94 -2.62 15.27
CA PRO A 87 20.07 -1.75 15.53
C PRO A 87 21.36 -2.57 15.49
N SER A 88 22.14 -2.39 14.42
CA SER A 88 23.43 -3.06 14.31
C SER A 88 24.39 -2.34 15.24
N ALA A 89 24.99 -3.06 16.20
CA ALA A 89 26.33 -2.67 16.63
C ALA A 89 27.18 -2.64 15.35
N ALA A 90 27.83 -1.51 15.07
CA ALA A 90 28.38 -1.14 13.76
C ALA A 90 29.13 -2.27 13.01
N THR A 91 28.78 -2.52 11.73
CA THR A 91 29.69 -2.73 10.55
C THR A 91 28.88 -3.09 9.26
N PRO A 92 29.46 -2.97 8.03
CA PRO A 92 28.88 -2.17 6.92
C PRO A 92 28.09 -2.94 5.84
N VAL A 93 27.36 -2.12 5.06
CA VAL A 93 26.68 -2.31 3.76
C VAL A 93 27.00 -3.56 2.92
N ALA A 94 25.94 -4.23 2.48
CA ALA A 94 25.88 -4.84 1.15
C ALA A 94 24.58 -4.38 0.46
N SER A 95 24.73 -3.53 -0.54
CA SER A 95 23.69 -3.18 -1.50
C SER A 95 23.38 -4.40 -2.37
N GLU A 96 22.19 -4.97 -2.26
CA GLU A 96 21.69 -5.88 -3.30
C GLU A 96 21.02 -5.06 -4.40
N VAL A 97 21.83 -4.78 -5.41
CA VAL A 97 21.39 -4.39 -6.75
C VAL A 97 20.76 -5.64 -7.37
N SER A 98 19.43 -5.72 -7.41
CA SER A 98 18.77 -6.65 -8.34
C SER A 98 18.54 -5.92 -9.66
N SER A 99 19.57 -5.96 -10.49
CA SER A 99 19.49 -5.75 -11.94
C SER A 99 19.46 -7.13 -12.58
N VAL A 100 18.35 -7.49 -13.23
CA VAL A 100 18.38 -8.49 -14.30
C VAL A 100 17.33 -8.13 -15.35
N ASN A 101 17.83 -7.73 -16.52
CA ASN A 101 17.11 -7.50 -17.78
C ASN A 101 17.21 -8.77 -18.67
N PRO A 102 16.63 -8.81 -19.87
CA PRO A 102 15.51 -9.65 -20.30
C PRO A 102 15.97 -10.92 -21.05
N SER A 103 15.09 -11.91 -21.23
CA SER A 103 15.28 -12.94 -22.26
C SER A 103 13.94 -13.39 -22.83
N ARG A 104 13.75 -13.07 -24.12
CA ARG A 104 12.73 -13.66 -24.99
C ARG A 104 13.18 -15.08 -25.34
N ASP A 105 12.26 -16.04 -25.36
CA ASP A 105 12.15 -16.91 -26.53
C ASP A 105 10.73 -17.48 -26.69
N SER A 106 10.38 -17.77 -27.94
CA SER A 106 9.07 -18.12 -28.47
C SER A 106 8.88 -19.64 -28.61
N ASN A 107 7.66 -20.14 -28.36
CA ASN A 107 6.86 -21.10 -29.16
C ASN A 107 5.85 -21.81 -28.23
N SER A 108 4.54 -21.72 -28.42
CA SER A 108 3.66 -22.23 -29.50
C SER A 108 3.12 -23.65 -29.21
N VAL A 109 1.83 -23.67 -28.79
CA VAL A 109 0.75 -24.71 -28.89
C VAL A 109 1.04 -26.12 -28.31
N GLU A 110 0.15 -26.89 -27.67
CA GLU A 110 -1.27 -27.20 -27.90
C GLU A 110 -1.74 -28.21 -26.81
N HIS A 111 -2.94 -27.98 -26.26
CA HIS A 111 -3.99 -28.90 -25.80
C HIS A 111 -3.79 -29.96 -24.68
N LYS A 112 -4.51 -29.67 -23.57
CA LYS A 112 -5.68 -30.43 -23.05
C LYS A 112 -5.48 -31.88 -22.62
N SER A 113 -5.56 -32.07 -21.30
CA SER A 113 -6.47 -33.07 -20.73
C SER A 113 -7.05 -32.54 -19.42
N LYS A 114 -8.38 -32.56 -19.34
CA LYS A 114 -9.16 -32.38 -18.12
C LYS A 114 -9.34 -33.76 -17.50
N GLU A 115 -9.13 -33.90 -16.19
CA GLU A 115 -9.83 -34.78 -15.23
C GLU A 115 -9.03 -34.75 -13.91
N LEU A 116 -9.41 -33.93 -12.93
CA LEU A 116 -10.35 -34.21 -11.82
C LEU A 116 -9.85 -35.25 -10.80
N ASN A 117 -9.08 -34.78 -9.81
CA ASN A 117 -9.06 -35.36 -8.47
C ASN A 117 -8.62 -34.31 -7.43
N SER A 118 -9.50 -34.07 -6.47
CA SER A 118 -9.22 -33.60 -5.10
C SER A 118 -9.05 -32.09 -4.88
N ALA A 119 -10.14 -31.50 -4.37
CA ALA A 119 -10.18 -30.24 -3.60
C ALA A 119 -9.71 -28.97 -4.33
N THR A 120 -10.61 -28.41 -5.16
CA THR A 120 -10.49 -27.02 -5.64
C THR A 120 -11.66 -26.19 -5.15
N LEU A 121 -11.31 -25.05 -4.58
CA LEU A 121 -12.14 -24.04 -3.97
C LEU A 121 -13.15 -23.48 -4.99
N PHE A 122 -14.44 -23.53 -4.66
CA PHE A 122 -15.41 -22.70 -5.36
C PHE A 122 -15.21 -21.25 -4.93
N SER A 123 -14.65 -20.44 -5.83
CA SER A 123 -14.67 -18.98 -5.75
C SER A 123 -16.11 -18.49 -5.69
N LEU A 124 -16.58 -18.09 -4.51
CA LEU A 124 -17.83 -17.33 -4.38
C LEU A 124 -17.53 -15.84 -4.52
N SER A 125 -16.99 -15.45 -5.68
CA SER A 125 -16.90 -14.06 -6.10
C SER A 125 -18.25 -13.61 -6.66
N ALA A 126 -19.16 -13.23 -5.77
CA ALA A 126 -20.28 -12.30 -6.02
C ALA A 126 -21.20 -12.30 -4.79
N LEU A 127 -21.09 -11.29 -3.89
CA LEU A 127 -22.25 -10.74 -3.14
C LEU A 127 -22.02 -9.60 -2.12
N ILE A 128 -20.96 -8.78 -2.17
CA ILE A 128 -20.82 -7.66 -1.19
C ILE A 128 -20.44 -6.31 -1.82
N VAL A 129 -20.97 -6.01 -3.01
CA VAL A 129 -20.88 -4.63 -3.57
C VAL A 129 -22.26 -4.00 -3.76
N ALA A 130 -23.34 -4.80 -3.85
CA ALA A 130 -24.71 -4.27 -3.97
C ALA A 130 -25.31 -3.80 -2.61
N SER A 131 -24.87 -4.35 -1.48
CA SER A 131 -25.45 -4.05 -0.17
C SER A 131 -25.09 -2.66 0.37
N VAL A 132 -23.95 -2.09 -0.02
CA VAL A 132 -23.55 -0.74 0.44
C VAL A 132 -24.25 0.38 -0.34
N ILE A 133 -24.47 0.19 -1.65
CA ILE A 133 -25.13 1.20 -2.50
C ILE A 133 -26.63 1.31 -2.15
N ILE A 134 -27.30 0.18 -1.86
CA ILE A 134 -28.71 0.17 -1.46
C ILE A 134 -28.91 0.82 -0.07
N TRP A 135 -27.97 0.63 0.86
CA TRP A 135 -28.04 1.25 2.19
C TRP A 135 -27.81 2.77 2.14
N LEU A 136 -26.91 3.25 1.27
CA LEU A 136 -26.69 4.69 1.08
C LEU A 136 -27.84 5.40 0.37
N ALA A 137 -28.54 4.73 -0.56
CA ALA A 137 -29.69 5.31 -1.25
C ALA A 137 -30.95 5.37 -0.36
N ALA A 138 -31.17 4.39 0.51
CA ALA A 138 -32.35 4.33 1.39
C ALA A 138 -32.30 5.37 2.53
N THR A 139 -31.11 5.68 3.05
CA THR A 139 -30.95 6.67 4.12
C THR A 139 -31.16 8.12 3.65
N ARG A 140 -31.00 8.38 2.34
CA ARG A 140 -31.25 9.71 1.76
C ARG A 140 -32.73 10.02 1.55
N ARG A 141 -33.60 9.01 1.42
CA ARG A 141 -35.05 9.23 1.23
C ARG A 141 -35.82 9.58 2.51
N ARG A 142 -35.28 9.30 3.71
CA ARG A 142 -35.98 9.59 4.98
C ARG A 142 -35.89 11.06 5.44
N LYS A 143 -35.06 11.90 4.80
CA LYS A 143 -34.88 13.30 5.20
C LYS A 143 -35.69 14.31 4.37
N ASN A 144 -36.47 13.84 3.39
CA ASN A 144 -37.24 14.71 2.47
C ASN A 144 -38.77 14.66 2.71
N LEU A 145 -39.24 13.98 3.76
CA LEU A 145 -40.62 14.09 4.23
C LEU A 145 -40.60 14.44 5.73
N SER A 146 -40.56 15.73 6.03
CA SER A 146 -41.28 16.34 7.15
C SER A 146 -41.32 17.85 7.00
#